data_AF-K7YZ56-F1
#
_entry.id   AF-K7YZ56-F1
#
_cell.length_a   1.000
_cell.length_b   1.000
_cell.length_c   1.000
_cell.angle_alpha   90.00
_cell.angle_beta   90.00
_cell.angle_gamma   90.00
#
_symmetry.space_group_name_H-M   'P 1'
#
loop_
_entity.id
_entity.type
_entity.pdbx_description
1 polymer ?
#
loop_
_entity_poly.entity_id
_entity_poly.type
_entity_poly.pdbx_seq_one_letter_code
_entity_poly.pdbx_strand_id
1 'polypeptide(L)'
;MEELGLFKTGGLEIKGFSKFQNEKVSFDVVKSTALSTCLECHTSGGRSMNTAEKVLAQKDAILGAINKGSMPPRSAGYQPLNACEKQILETWIDDQVRSRSDVQKVGELSNCGDAEAPVQKPETDLATLELSFENLKKEILDPKCMVCHSTETARRTILETVADLQKHNLLAATAEESVLYQVTVPGMNKRFMPPQRGNTMLAPLTEAELSYMKRWIEAGAK
;
A
#
# COMPACT_ATOMS: atom_id res chain seq x y z
N MET A 1 -7.67 -40.79 38.75
CA MET A 1 -7.47 -39.31 38.82
C MET A 1 -5.98 -39.06 38.80
N GLU A 2 -5.24 -39.43 37.75
CA GLU A 2 -5.33 -38.97 36.34
C GLU A 2 -5.15 -37.45 36.21
N GLU A 3 -3.91 -37.11 35.86
CA GLU A 3 -3.47 -36.21 34.77
C GLU A 3 -3.82 -34.71 34.75
N LEU A 4 -2.73 -33.93 34.82
CA LEU A 4 -2.29 -32.88 33.88
C LEU A 4 -3.04 -31.54 33.74
N GLY A 5 -2.20 -30.50 33.57
CA GLY A 5 -2.55 -29.20 32.97
C GLY A 5 -2.04 -28.03 33.80
N LEU A 6 -0.72 -27.77 33.91
CA LEU A 6 0.11 -27.13 32.88
C LEU A 6 -0.65 -26.06 32.08
N PHE A 7 -0.99 -24.94 32.73
CA PHE A 7 -1.38 -23.73 32.02
C PHE A 7 -0.16 -23.13 31.32
N LYS A 8 -0.13 -23.39 30.01
CA LYS A 8 0.78 -22.82 29.03
C LYS A 8 0.81 -21.29 29.16
N THR A 9 2.02 -20.76 29.25
CA THR A 9 2.34 -19.40 28.85
C THR A 9 1.80 -19.17 27.43
N GLY A 10 0.84 -18.25 27.29
CA GLY A 10 0.45 -17.70 26.00
C GLY A 10 1.63 -16.92 25.44
N GLY A 11 2.49 -17.61 24.69
CA GLY A 11 3.64 -17.02 24.02
C GLY A 11 3.20 -15.88 23.13
N LEU A 12 3.86 -14.73 23.30
CA LEU A 12 3.84 -13.62 22.37
C LEU A 12 3.96 -14.16 20.94
N GLU A 13 2.96 -13.90 20.11
CA GLU A 13 3.07 -14.09 18.67
C GLU A 13 4.24 -13.22 18.19
N ILE A 14 5.36 -13.86 17.86
CA ILE A 14 6.51 -13.20 17.23
C ILE A 14 6.09 -12.81 15.81
N LYS A 15 5.42 -11.67 15.69
CA LYS A 15 5.16 -10.97 14.43
C LYS A 15 6.48 -10.33 14.00
N GLY A 16 7.32 -11.13 13.34
CA GLY A 16 8.65 -10.75 12.87
C GLY A 16 8.94 -11.28 11.47
N PHE A 17 10.15 -11.03 10.96
CA PHE A 17 10.68 -11.71 9.76
C PHE A 17 10.76 -13.25 9.92
N SER A 18 10.46 -13.77 11.11
CA SER A 18 10.39 -15.19 11.49
C SER A 18 9.71 -16.08 10.43
N LYS A 19 8.62 -15.60 9.80
CA LYS A 19 7.92 -16.34 8.74
C LYS A 19 8.80 -16.60 7.50
N PHE A 20 9.67 -15.65 7.14
CA PHE A 20 10.47 -15.70 5.91
C PHE A 20 11.89 -16.22 6.13
N GLN A 21 12.31 -16.51 7.37
CA GLN A 21 13.71 -16.87 7.72
C GLN A 21 14.28 -18.00 6.85
N ASN A 22 13.46 -19.00 6.52
CA ASN A 22 13.86 -20.16 5.72
C ASN A 22 13.61 -19.99 4.21
N GLU A 23 12.98 -18.89 3.79
CA GLU A 23 12.67 -18.61 2.40
C GLU A 23 13.87 -17.96 1.70
N LYS A 24 14.08 -18.32 0.42
CA LYS A 24 15.05 -17.63 -0.43
C LYS A 24 14.58 -16.21 -0.70
N VAL A 25 15.52 -15.28 -0.82
CA VAL A 25 15.29 -13.88 -1.18
C VAL A 25 14.76 -13.77 -2.61
N SER A 26 13.47 -14.04 -2.76
CA SER A 26 12.72 -14.05 -4.01
C SER A 26 11.91 -12.78 -4.18
N PHE A 27 11.40 -12.52 -5.39
CA PHE A 27 10.54 -11.36 -5.60
C PHE A 27 9.26 -11.40 -4.75
N ASP A 28 8.72 -12.59 -4.45
CA ASP A 28 7.55 -12.71 -3.57
C ASP A 28 7.87 -12.34 -2.12
N VAL A 29 9.05 -12.71 -1.64
CA VAL A 29 9.56 -12.25 -0.33
C VAL A 29 9.74 -10.74 -0.33
N VAL A 30 10.36 -10.17 -1.37
CA VAL A 30 10.57 -8.72 -1.50
C VAL A 30 9.24 -7.95 -1.49
N LYS A 31 8.22 -8.42 -2.22
CA LYS A 31 6.86 -7.84 -2.20
C LYS A 31 6.23 -7.87 -0.82
N SER A 32 6.42 -8.97 -0.10
CA SER A 32 5.80 -9.20 1.22
C SER A 32 6.56 -8.54 2.37
N THR A 33 7.73 -7.96 2.09
CA THR A 33 8.62 -7.36 3.07
C THR A 33 8.95 -5.92 2.66
N ALA A 34 10.08 -5.71 1.99
CA ALA A 34 10.64 -4.41 1.65
C ALA A 34 9.74 -3.53 0.77
N LEU A 35 8.91 -4.12 -0.09
CA LEU A 35 8.00 -3.37 -0.96
C LEU A 35 6.54 -3.34 -0.46
N SER A 36 6.24 -3.94 0.69
CA SER A 36 4.86 -4.07 1.18
C SER A 36 4.15 -2.71 1.25
N THR A 37 4.78 -1.72 1.86
CA THR A 37 4.28 -0.34 1.96
C THR A 37 4.41 0.43 0.64
N CYS A 38 5.44 0.15 -0.15
CA CYS A 38 5.60 0.79 -1.47
C CYS A 38 4.43 0.45 -2.40
N LEU A 39 3.98 -0.80 -2.35
CA LEU A 39 2.88 -1.32 -3.15
C LEU A 39 1.51 -0.80 -2.70
N GLU A 40 1.39 -0.01 -1.63
CA GLU A 40 0.14 0.69 -1.34
C GLU A 40 -0.14 1.79 -2.37
N CYS A 41 0.91 2.43 -2.92
CA CYS A 41 0.79 3.49 -3.92
C CYS A 41 1.38 3.11 -5.30
N HIS A 42 2.44 2.30 -5.33
CA HIS A 42 3.18 1.96 -6.54
C HIS A 42 2.66 0.67 -7.22
N THR A 43 1.34 0.43 -7.24
CA THR A 43 0.78 -0.77 -7.88
C THR A 43 0.72 -0.66 -9.41
N SER A 44 0.53 0.54 -9.96
CA SER A 44 0.33 0.74 -11.40
C SER A 44 0.96 2.05 -11.91
N GLY A 45 0.84 2.30 -13.22
CA GLY A 45 1.44 3.46 -13.88
C GLY A 45 2.95 3.32 -14.13
N GLY A 46 3.56 4.45 -14.51
CA GLY A 46 4.97 4.52 -14.90
C GLY A 46 5.94 4.26 -13.75
N ARG A 47 5.51 4.34 -12.49
CA ARG A 47 6.32 4.07 -11.28
C ARG A 47 5.89 2.80 -10.54
N SER A 48 5.20 1.92 -11.24
CA SER A 48 4.69 0.67 -10.70
C SER A 48 5.82 -0.28 -10.29
N MET A 49 5.67 -0.96 -9.17
CA MET A 49 6.63 -1.91 -8.59
C MET A 49 6.02 -3.31 -8.43
N ASN A 50 4.90 -3.59 -9.11
CA ASN A 50 4.14 -4.82 -8.92
C ASN A 50 4.73 -6.07 -9.61
N THR A 51 5.75 -5.90 -10.45
CA THR A 51 6.49 -7.00 -11.08
C THR A 51 8.01 -6.82 -10.94
N ALA A 52 8.75 -7.93 -11.00
CA ALA A 52 10.21 -7.93 -10.89
C ALA A 52 10.86 -7.04 -11.95
N GLU A 53 10.38 -7.13 -13.19
CA GLU A 53 10.92 -6.39 -14.33
C GLU A 53 10.81 -4.88 -14.11
N LYS A 54 9.69 -4.41 -13.56
CA LYS A 54 9.49 -2.99 -13.30
C LYS A 54 10.37 -2.48 -12.16
N VAL A 55 10.53 -3.26 -11.09
CA VAL A 55 11.44 -2.90 -9.99
C VAL A 55 12.87 -2.84 -10.52
N LEU A 56 13.31 -3.82 -11.32
CA LEU A 56 14.66 -3.83 -11.91
C LEU A 56 14.88 -2.69 -12.90
N ALA A 57 13.87 -2.34 -13.70
CA ALA A 57 13.92 -1.19 -14.60
C ALA A 57 14.09 0.15 -13.86
N GLN A 58 13.74 0.21 -12.57
CA GLN A 58 13.74 1.42 -11.75
C GLN A 58 14.68 1.33 -10.54
N LYS A 59 15.51 0.29 -10.46
CA LYS A 59 16.32 -0.05 -9.27
C LYS A 59 17.12 1.13 -8.72
N ASP A 60 17.76 1.91 -9.59
CA ASP A 60 18.63 3.01 -9.19
C ASP A 60 17.83 4.18 -8.59
N ALA A 61 16.63 4.43 -9.13
CA ALA A 61 15.70 5.42 -8.59
C ALA A 61 15.10 4.98 -7.25
N ILE A 62 14.73 3.69 -7.13
CA ILE A 62 14.17 3.11 -5.91
C ILE A 62 15.20 3.16 -4.77
N LEU A 63 16.39 2.60 -4.99
CA LEU A 63 17.47 2.60 -4.00
C LEU A 63 17.90 4.03 -3.64
N GLY A 64 17.99 4.93 -4.63
CA GLY A 64 18.28 6.33 -4.39
C GLY A 64 17.23 7.03 -3.51
N ALA A 65 15.94 6.76 -3.73
CA ALA A 65 14.85 7.35 -2.95
C ALA A 65 14.82 6.84 -1.50
N ILE A 66 15.05 5.53 -1.31
CA ILE A 66 15.14 4.88 0.01
C ILE A 66 16.35 5.41 0.79
N ASN A 67 17.53 5.49 0.16
CA ASN A 67 18.75 5.94 0.81
C ASN A 67 18.71 7.42 1.21
N LYS A 68 18.00 8.25 0.43
CA LYS A 68 17.73 9.65 0.78
C LYS A 68 16.63 9.82 1.83
N GLY A 69 15.95 8.74 2.23
CA GLY A 69 14.80 8.80 3.14
C GLY A 69 13.59 9.52 2.56
N SER A 70 13.52 9.67 1.23
CA SER A 70 12.40 10.33 0.54
C SER A 70 11.22 9.39 0.31
N MET A 71 11.48 8.08 0.31
CA MET A 71 10.47 7.03 0.22
C MET A 71 10.79 5.89 1.21
N PRO A 72 9.77 5.32 1.89
CA PRO A 72 8.37 5.75 1.91
C PRO A 72 8.16 7.18 2.50
N PRO A 73 7.11 7.91 2.09
CA PRO A 73 6.95 9.31 2.47
C PRO A 73 6.52 9.45 3.94
N ARG A 74 7.41 10.01 4.77
CA ARG A 74 7.14 10.25 6.20
C ARG A 74 5.94 11.17 6.45
N SER A 75 5.68 12.13 5.56
CA SER A 75 4.50 13.01 5.62
C SER A 75 3.19 12.22 5.52
N ALA A 76 3.17 11.10 4.81
CA ALA A 76 2.03 10.20 4.74
C ALA A 76 1.96 9.19 5.91
N GLY A 77 2.85 9.30 6.91
CA GLY A 77 2.87 8.45 8.09
C GLY A 77 3.65 7.15 7.94
N TYR A 78 4.30 6.92 6.80
CA TYR A 78 5.13 5.74 6.60
C TYR A 78 6.49 5.90 7.31
N GLN A 79 6.99 4.80 7.86
CA GLN A 79 8.34 4.75 8.39
C GLN A 79 9.34 4.35 7.28
N PRO A 80 10.60 4.79 7.39
CA PRO A 80 11.67 4.27 6.55
C PRO A 80 11.82 2.76 6.72
N LEU A 81 12.25 2.08 5.65
CA LEU A 81 12.63 0.68 5.74
C LEU A 81 13.71 0.47 6.80
N ASN A 82 13.55 -0.59 7.59
CA ASN A 82 14.54 -1.06 8.54
C ASN A 82 15.73 -1.72 7.82
N ALA A 83 16.76 -2.10 8.59
CA ALA A 83 18.00 -2.64 8.03
C ALA A 83 17.81 -3.99 7.31
N CYS A 84 16.89 -4.84 7.79
CA CYS A 84 16.58 -6.12 7.15
C CYS A 84 15.80 -5.91 5.84
N GLU A 85 14.76 -5.07 5.86
CA GLU A 85 13.97 -4.74 4.66
C GLU A 85 14.87 -4.20 3.54
N LYS A 86 15.77 -3.27 3.86
CA LYS A 86 16.75 -2.75 2.92
C LYS A 86 17.66 -3.85 2.37
N GLN A 87 18.21 -4.69 3.26
CA GLN A 87 19.13 -5.75 2.85
C GLN A 87 18.45 -6.79 1.96
N ILE A 88 17.19 -7.15 2.23
CA ILE A 88 16.41 -8.06 1.38
C ILE A 88 16.26 -7.48 -0.03
N LEU A 89 15.88 -6.20 -0.16
CA LEU A 89 15.71 -5.55 -1.45
C LEU A 89 17.04 -5.44 -2.22
N GLU A 90 18.10 -4.98 -1.55
CA GLU A 90 19.43 -4.82 -2.13
C GLU A 90 20.02 -6.16 -2.59
N THR A 91 19.89 -7.19 -1.75
CA THR A 91 20.37 -8.55 -2.08
C THR A 91 19.64 -9.10 -3.28
N TRP A 92 18.30 -8.99 -3.30
CA TRP A 92 17.52 -9.43 -4.44
C TRP A 92 17.93 -8.70 -5.73
N ILE A 93 18.08 -7.38 -5.70
CA ILE A 93 18.52 -6.59 -6.86
C ILE A 93 19.92 -7.02 -7.33
N ASP A 94 20.89 -7.18 -6.42
CA ASP A 94 22.25 -7.62 -6.76
C ASP A 94 22.25 -9.02 -7.41
N ASP A 95 21.49 -9.96 -6.86
CA ASP A 95 21.35 -11.31 -7.40
C ASP A 95 20.73 -11.30 -8.80
N GLN A 96 19.71 -10.47 -9.05
CA GLN A 96 19.12 -10.32 -10.38
C GLN A 96 20.07 -9.66 -11.37
N VAL A 97 20.80 -8.61 -10.97
CA VAL A 97 21.76 -7.91 -11.84
C VAL A 97 22.93 -8.81 -12.22
N ARG A 98 23.35 -9.70 -11.32
CA ARG A 98 24.47 -10.63 -11.53
C ARG A 98 24.04 -12.00 -12.03
N SER A 99 22.74 -12.23 -12.22
CA SER A 99 22.17 -13.52 -12.62
C SER A 99 22.61 -14.68 -11.71
N ARG A 100 22.66 -14.46 -10.39
CA ARG A 100 23.04 -15.49 -9.42
C ARG A 100 21.92 -16.51 -9.25
N SER A 101 22.28 -17.79 -9.30
CA SER A 101 21.36 -18.91 -9.07
C SER A 101 21.34 -19.38 -7.61
N ASP A 102 22.39 -19.08 -6.86
CA ASP A 102 22.50 -19.42 -5.43
C ASP A 102 22.01 -18.26 -4.56
N VAL A 103 20.69 -18.15 -4.48
CA VAL A 103 20.00 -17.07 -3.75
C VAL A 103 19.97 -17.39 -2.26
N GLN A 104 20.48 -16.45 -1.47
CA GLN A 104 20.54 -16.54 0.01
C GLN A 104 19.13 -16.62 0.62
N LYS A 105 19.03 -17.23 1.80
CA LYS A 105 17.80 -17.16 2.61
C LYS A 105 17.75 -15.89 3.43
N VAL A 106 16.55 -15.45 3.79
CA VAL A 106 16.37 -14.24 4.62
C VAL A 106 17.12 -14.35 5.94
N GLY A 107 17.10 -15.50 6.61
CA GLY A 107 17.78 -15.68 7.89
C GLY A 107 19.29 -15.76 7.83
N GLU A 108 19.86 -15.89 6.63
CA GLU A 108 21.31 -15.85 6.41
C GLU A 108 21.80 -14.39 6.25
N LEU A 109 20.88 -13.43 6.07
CA LEU A 109 21.21 -12.01 5.96
C LEU A 109 21.55 -11.44 7.34
N SER A 110 22.68 -10.73 7.42
CA SER A 110 23.24 -10.21 8.67
C SER A 110 22.30 -9.31 9.46
N ASN A 111 21.39 -8.59 8.81
CA ASN A 111 20.47 -7.66 9.46
C ASN A 111 19.11 -8.29 9.78
N CYS A 112 18.88 -9.57 9.47
CA CYS A 112 17.55 -10.19 9.50
C CYS A 112 17.33 -11.24 10.60
N GLY A 113 18.38 -11.67 11.32
CA GLY A 113 18.28 -12.71 12.35
C GLY A 113 17.25 -12.41 13.45
N ASP A 114 17.30 -11.20 14.00
CA ASP A 114 16.39 -10.73 15.06
C ASP A 114 15.48 -9.57 14.60
N ALA A 115 15.32 -9.39 13.29
CA ALA A 115 14.61 -8.23 12.77
C ALA A 115 13.11 -8.27 13.07
N GLU A 116 12.59 -7.13 13.54
CA GLU A 116 11.16 -6.89 13.71
C GLU A 116 10.42 -6.93 12.36
N ALA A 117 9.14 -7.30 12.40
CA ALA A 117 8.33 -7.44 11.19
C ALA A 117 8.33 -6.15 10.33
N PRO A 118 8.01 -6.28 9.04
CA PRO A 118 7.87 -5.13 8.17
C PRO A 118 7.00 -4.05 8.79
N VAL A 119 7.48 -2.81 8.77
CA VAL A 119 6.80 -1.71 9.46
C VAL A 119 5.55 -1.35 8.68
N GLN A 120 4.40 -1.84 9.13
CA GLN A 120 3.11 -1.43 8.58
C GLN A 120 2.82 0.02 8.97
N LYS A 121 2.15 0.77 8.08
CA LYS A 121 1.57 2.06 8.45
C LYS A 121 0.64 1.82 9.65
N PRO A 122 0.75 2.59 10.75
CA PRO A 122 -0.23 2.53 11.82
C PRO A 122 -1.64 2.72 11.25
N GLU A 123 -2.59 1.88 11.67
CA GLU A 123 -3.96 1.98 11.21
C GLU A 123 -4.54 3.34 11.61
N THR A 124 -4.93 4.14 10.61
CA THR A 124 -5.58 5.43 10.84
C THR A 124 -7.02 5.17 11.28
N ASP A 125 -7.42 5.67 12.44
CA ASP A 125 -8.83 5.64 12.84
C ASP A 125 -9.63 6.65 12.00
N LEU A 126 -10.15 6.16 10.88
CA LEU A 126 -10.98 6.95 9.97
C LEU A 126 -12.25 7.46 10.67
N ALA A 127 -12.73 6.85 11.76
CA ALA A 127 -13.94 7.33 12.44
C ALA A 127 -13.71 8.70 13.10
N THR A 128 -12.51 8.96 13.62
CA THR A 128 -12.18 10.19 14.36
C THR A 128 -11.26 11.14 13.58
N LEU A 129 -10.71 10.71 12.45
CA LEU A 129 -9.89 11.54 11.57
C LEU A 129 -10.64 12.79 11.10
N GLU A 130 -9.96 13.95 11.15
CA GLU A 130 -10.50 15.21 10.65
C GLU A 130 -10.93 15.09 9.18
N LEU A 131 -12.11 15.62 8.85
CA LEU A 131 -12.65 15.61 7.49
C LEU A 131 -11.97 16.69 6.64
N SER A 132 -11.07 16.27 5.77
CA SER A 132 -10.42 17.16 4.80
C SER A 132 -10.10 16.41 3.52
N PHE A 133 -10.03 17.13 2.39
CA PHE A 133 -9.59 16.54 1.13
C PHE A 133 -8.16 15.98 1.24
N GLU A 134 -7.28 16.60 2.03
CA GLU A 134 -5.91 16.10 2.25
C GLU A 134 -5.91 14.72 2.89
N ASN A 135 -6.71 14.53 3.95
CA ASN A 135 -6.83 13.24 4.63
C ASN A 135 -7.55 12.20 3.76
N LEU A 136 -8.62 12.59 3.04
CA LEU A 136 -9.28 11.71 2.07
C LEU A 136 -8.29 11.24 1.00
N LYS A 137 -7.49 12.17 0.47
CA LYS A 137 -6.52 11.88 -0.56
C LYS A 137 -5.45 10.92 -0.04
N LYS A 138 -4.84 11.24 1.10
CA LYS A 138 -3.77 10.45 1.71
C LYS A 138 -4.20 9.03 2.09
N GLU A 139 -5.37 8.88 2.69
CA GLU A 139 -5.82 7.59 3.22
C GLU A 139 -6.55 6.73 2.19
N ILE A 140 -7.18 7.34 1.17
CA ILE A 140 -8.07 6.63 0.23
C ILE A 140 -7.67 6.85 -1.23
N LEU A 141 -7.62 8.11 -1.69
CA LEU A 141 -7.50 8.37 -3.13
C LEU A 141 -6.12 8.02 -3.68
N ASP A 142 -5.04 8.40 -3.01
CA ASP A 142 -3.67 8.11 -3.45
C ASP A 142 -3.40 6.59 -3.58
N PRO A 143 -3.71 5.76 -2.55
CA PRO A 143 -3.44 4.33 -2.66
C PRO A 143 -4.37 3.58 -3.62
N LYS A 144 -5.64 4.02 -3.75
CA LYS A 144 -6.68 3.21 -4.45
C LYS A 144 -7.25 3.83 -5.71
N CYS A 145 -7.11 5.13 -5.92
CA CYS A 145 -7.73 5.84 -7.05
C CYS A 145 -6.68 6.43 -8.01
N MET A 146 -5.68 7.13 -7.49
CA MET A 146 -4.66 7.85 -8.29
C MET A 146 -3.79 6.93 -9.12
N VAL A 147 -3.76 5.64 -8.77
CA VAL A 147 -3.19 4.55 -9.57
C VAL A 147 -3.64 4.61 -11.04
N CYS A 148 -4.88 5.05 -11.30
CA CYS A 148 -5.46 5.21 -12.63
C CYS A 148 -6.04 6.61 -12.89
N HIS A 149 -6.17 7.43 -11.85
CA HIS A 149 -6.88 8.72 -11.87
C HIS A 149 -5.99 9.92 -11.49
N SER A 150 -4.66 9.78 -11.59
CA SER A 150 -3.72 10.90 -11.47
C SER A 150 -3.56 11.67 -12.78
N THR A 151 -3.00 12.87 -12.74
CA THR A 151 -2.61 13.65 -13.93
C THR A 151 -1.70 12.88 -14.88
N GLU A 152 -0.83 12.01 -14.35
CA GLU A 152 0.08 11.19 -15.14
C GLU A 152 -0.59 9.98 -15.81
N THR A 153 -1.63 9.41 -15.18
CA THR A 153 -2.18 8.09 -15.57
C THR A 153 -3.63 8.15 -16.08
N ALA A 154 -4.37 9.21 -15.73
CA ALA A 154 -5.77 9.35 -16.05
C ALA A 154 -5.98 9.50 -17.55
N ARG A 155 -6.79 8.61 -18.11
CA ARG A 155 -7.27 8.76 -19.49
C ARG A 155 -8.32 9.86 -19.64
N ARG A 156 -9.08 10.16 -18.57
CA ARG A 156 -10.24 11.06 -18.62
C ARG A 156 -10.47 11.83 -17.33
N THR A 157 -10.56 11.12 -16.22
CA THR A 157 -10.99 11.69 -14.94
C THR A 157 -9.79 11.79 -14.01
N ILE A 158 -9.40 13.01 -13.67
CA ILE A 158 -8.34 13.32 -12.70
C ILE A 158 -8.99 13.57 -11.34
N LEU A 159 -8.36 13.13 -10.25
CA LEU A 159 -8.90 13.25 -8.89
C LEU A 159 -7.96 13.99 -7.91
N GLU A 160 -6.88 14.62 -8.40
CA GLU A 160 -5.79 15.13 -7.57
C GLU A 160 -6.15 16.32 -6.68
N THR A 161 -7.16 17.10 -7.06
CA THR A 161 -7.64 18.28 -6.33
C THR A 161 -9.16 18.30 -6.23
N VAL A 162 -9.70 19.03 -5.24
CA VAL A 162 -11.15 19.29 -5.14
C VAL A 162 -11.67 19.97 -6.42
N ALA A 163 -10.89 20.85 -7.03
CA ALA A 163 -11.23 21.50 -8.28
C ALA A 163 -11.39 20.49 -9.43
N ASP A 164 -10.58 19.44 -9.48
CA ASP A 164 -10.74 18.36 -10.46
C ASP A 164 -12.03 17.58 -10.23
N LEU A 165 -12.35 17.27 -8.97
CA LEU A 165 -13.59 16.59 -8.61
C LEU A 165 -14.83 17.38 -9.05
N GLN A 166 -14.82 18.70 -8.82
CA GLN A 166 -15.89 19.60 -9.25
C GLN A 166 -15.95 19.72 -10.77
N LYS A 167 -14.81 19.90 -11.44
CA LYS A 167 -14.70 19.98 -12.91
C LYS A 167 -15.25 18.73 -13.60
N HIS A 168 -15.09 17.57 -12.97
CA HIS A 168 -15.61 16.30 -13.47
C HIS A 168 -17.04 15.98 -12.99
N ASN A 169 -17.72 16.91 -12.30
CA ASN A 169 -19.06 16.74 -11.73
C ASN A 169 -19.18 15.50 -10.84
N LEU A 170 -18.15 15.26 -10.02
CA LEU A 170 -18.10 14.07 -9.15
C LEU A 170 -18.70 14.31 -7.77
N LEU A 171 -18.91 15.57 -7.41
CA LEU A 171 -19.43 16.01 -6.11
C LEU A 171 -20.82 16.62 -6.28
N ALA A 172 -21.71 16.29 -5.35
CA ALA A 172 -23.04 16.85 -5.17
C ALA A 172 -23.23 17.26 -3.70
N ALA A 173 -24.42 17.75 -3.35
CA ALA A 173 -24.74 18.18 -1.98
C ALA A 173 -24.77 17.00 -0.98
N THR A 174 -25.12 15.80 -1.47
CA THR A 174 -25.17 14.58 -0.68
C THR A 174 -24.25 13.51 -1.26
N ALA A 175 -23.84 12.55 -0.44
CA ALA A 175 -23.03 11.43 -0.90
C ALA A 175 -23.81 10.57 -1.91
N GLU A 176 -25.08 10.30 -1.66
CA GLU A 176 -25.94 9.48 -2.53
C GLU A 176 -26.13 10.07 -3.92
N GLU A 177 -26.04 11.39 -4.08
CA GLU A 177 -26.09 12.07 -5.37
C GLU A 177 -24.71 12.27 -6.01
N SER A 178 -23.64 12.16 -5.23
CA SER A 178 -22.27 12.35 -5.70
C SER A 178 -21.80 11.15 -6.50
N VAL A 179 -21.45 11.38 -7.77
CA VAL A 179 -20.95 10.32 -8.66
C VAL A 179 -19.73 9.63 -8.06
N LEU A 180 -18.85 10.37 -7.37
CA LEU A 180 -17.68 9.81 -6.68
C LEU A 180 -18.06 8.66 -5.74
N TYR A 181 -19.10 8.85 -4.93
CA TYR A 181 -19.56 7.86 -3.95
C TYR A 181 -20.40 6.76 -4.61
N GLN A 182 -21.26 7.12 -5.57
CA GLN A 182 -22.08 6.14 -6.30
C GLN A 182 -21.25 5.09 -7.03
N VAL A 183 -20.11 5.46 -7.62
CA VAL A 183 -19.27 4.50 -8.35
C VAL A 183 -18.43 3.63 -7.42
N THR A 184 -18.21 4.02 -6.16
CA THR A 184 -17.42 3.23 -5.19
C THR A 184 -18.26 2.28 -4.34
N VAL A 185 -19.59 2.47 -4.28
CA VAL A 185 -20.48 1.59 -3.53
C VAL A 185 -21.11 0.55 -4.46
N PRO A 186 -21.02 -0.76 -4.13
CA PRO A 186 -21.62 -1.80 -4.94
C PRO A 186 -23.12 -1.58 -5.19
N GLY A 187 -23.54 -1.62 -6.45
CA GLY A 187 -24.95 -1.57 -6.84
C GLY A 187 -25.56 -0.16 -6.97
N MET A 188 -24.86 0.90 -6.55
CA MET A 188 -25.40 2.27 -6.68
C MET A 188 -25.21 2.89 -8.07
N ASN A 189 -24.24 2.41 -8.84
CA ASN A 189 -24.02 2.86 -10.21
C ASN A 189 -23.76 1.66 -11.15
N LYS A 190 -24.12 1.82 -12.42
CA LYS A 190 -23.83 0.82 -13.47
C LYS A 190 -22.33 0.61 -13.66
N ARG A 191 -21.52 1.63 -13.37
CA ARG A 191 -20.06 1.57 -13.34
C ARG A 191 -19.61 1.47 -11.90
N PHE A 192 -18.72 0.52 -11.63
CA PHE A 192 -18.15 0.32 -10.31
C PHE A 192 -16.63 0.51 -10.35
N MET A 193 -16.11 1.22 -9.35
CA MET A 193 -14.70 1.52 -9.14
C MET A 193 -14.24 0.92 -7.79
N PRO A 194 -13.06 0.29 -7.74
CA PRO A 194 -12.16 0.03 -8.87
C PRO A 194 -12.77 -1.00 -9.85
N PRO A 195 -12.43 -0.95 -11.16
CA PRO A 195 -12.98 -1.88 -12.14
C PRO A 195 -12.61 -3.32 -11.77
N GLN A 196 -13.61 -4.16 -11.53
CA GLN A 196 -13.42 -5.57 -11.15
C GLN A 196 -13.17 -6.49 -12.36
N ARG A 197 -13.19 -5.95 -13.58
CA ARG A 197 -12.91 -6.68 -14.82
C ARG A 197 -11.61 -6.15 -15.42
N GLY A 198 -10.67 -7.05 -15.75
CA GLY A 198 -9.35 -6.72 -16.29
C GLY A 198 -8.21 -6.97 -15.30
N ASN A 199 -7.02 -6.43 -15.58
CA ASN A 199 -5.80 -6.62 -14.77
C ASN A 199 -5.72 -5.70 -13.53
N THR A 200 -6.85 -5.19 -13.03
CA THR A 200 -6.87 -4.32 -11.86
C THR A 200 -6.84 -5.18 -10.60
N MET A 201 -5.77 -5.07 -9.81
CA MET A 201 -5.60 -5.80 -8.54
C MET A 201 -6.01 -4.96 -7.31
N LEU A 202 -6.74 -3.87 -7.51
CA LEU A 202 -7.15 -2.98 -6.43
C LEU A 202 -8.43 -3.51 -5.76
N ALA A 203 -8.37 -3.66 -4.45
CA ALA A 203 -9.54 -4.00 -3.65
C ALA A 203 -10.55 -2.83 -3.62
N PRO A 204 -11.86 -3.12 -3.53
CA PRO A 204 -12.87 -2.12 -3.21
C PRO A 204 -12.56 -1.32 -1.93
N LEU A 205 -13.22 -0.18 -1.80
CA LEU A 205 -13.17 0.56 -0.54
C LEU A 205 -13.81 -0.25 0.58
N THR A 206 -13.23 -0.17 1.78
CA THR A 206 -13.80 -0.76 2.99
C THR A 206 -14.99 0.06 3.48
N GLU A 207 -15.78 -0.49 4.40
CA GLU A 207 -16.90 0.26 4.99
C GLU A 207 -16.44 1.53 5.72
N ALA A 208 -15.30 1.47 6.41
CA ALA A 208 -14.72 2.63 7.09
C ALA A 208 -14.29 3.73 6.10
N GLU A 209 -13.69 3.34 4.98
CA GLU A 209 -13.29 4.26 3.91
C GLU A 209 -14.50 4.90 3.22
N LEU A 210 -15.53 4.10 2.92
CA LEU A 210 -16.79 4.60 2.37
C LEU A 210 -17.48 5.57 3.34
N SER A 211 -17.52 5.23 4.63
CA SER A 211 -18.07 6.08 5.68
C SER A 211 -17.31 7.40 5.83
N TYR A 212 -15.98 7.38 5.75
CA TYR A 212 -15.16 8.59 5.74
C TYR A 212 -15.45 9.48 4.52
N MET A 213 -15.45 8.89 3.31
CA MET A 213 -15.75 9.61 2.08
C MET A 213 -17.16 10.24 2.11
N LYS A 214 -18.16 9.47 2.57
CA LYS A 214 -19.54 9.96 2.73
C LYS A 214 -19.60 11.18 3.65
N ARG A 215 -19.04 11.07 4.86
CA ARG A 215 -19.03 12.19 5.83
C ARG A 215 -18.30 13.41 5.29
N TRP A 216 -17.18 13.22 4.59
CA TRP A 216 -16.45 14.33 3.98
C TRP A 216 -17.28 15.04 2.90
N ILE A 217 -17.99 14.29 2.03
CA ILE A 217 -18.90 14.88 1.04
C ILE A 217 -20.02 15.67 1.73
N GLU A 218 -20.69 15.06 2.71
CA GLU A 218 -21.81 15.67 3.45
C GLU A 218 -21.39 16.89 4.30
N ALA A 219 -20.12 16.94 4.73
CA ALA A 219 -19.54 18.11 5.38
C ALA A 219 -19.20 19.27 4.41
N GLY A 220 -19.53 19.11 3.12
CA GLY A 220 -19.37 20.13 2.09
C GLY A 220 -18.14 19.97 1.21
N ALA A 221 -17.49 18.79 1.24
CA ALA A 221 -16.39 18.41 0.35
C ALA A 221 -15.25 19.45 0.28
N LYS A 222 -14.76 19.85 1.46
CA LYS A 222 -13.72 20.88 1.62
C LYS A 222 -12.30 20.30 1.64
#